data_AF-A0A962G475-F1
#
_entry.id   AF-A0A962G475-F1
#
_cell.length_a   1.000
_cell.length_b   1.000
_cell.length_c   1.000
_cell.angle_alpha   90.00
_cell.angle_beta   90.00
_cell.angle_gamma   90.00
#
_symmetry.space_group_name_H-M   'P 1'
#
loop_
_entity.id
_entity.type
_entity.pdbx_description
1 polymer ?
#
loop_
_entity_poly.entity_id
_entity_poly.type
_entity_poly.pdbx_seq_one_letter_code
_entity_poly.pdbx_strand_id
1 'polypeptide(L)'
;MTAVYLNALGLICALGRGTQAIAENLFAADAPRGARVSQACTPDRALVLGEVDAELPDLSDFAVPWRSRNNALLLDALGQIRPEVDAAIERFGAARVAVILGTST
;
A
#
# COMPACT_ATOMS: atom_id res chain seq x y z
N MET A 1 24.39 -19.00 -2.35
CA MET A 1 23.46 -17.85 -2.45
C MET A 1 23.54 -17.07 -1.16
N THR A 2 23.56 -15.74 -1.22
CA THR A 2 23.42 -14.90 -0.03
C THR A 2 21.96 -14.89 0.41
N ALA A 3 21.68 -14.93 1.72
CA ALA A 3 20.33 -14.85 2.25
C ALA A 3 19.70 -13.48 1.94
N VAL A 4 18.38 -13.47 1.73
CA VAL A 4 17.56 -12.28 1.48
C VAL A 4 16.52 -12.17 2.60
N TYR A 5 16.29 -10.96 3.09
CA TYR A 5 15.42 -10.68 4.23
C TYR A 5 14.40 -9.58 3.89
N LEU A 6 13.22 -9.66 4.50
CA LEU A 6 12.26 -8.57 4.55
C LEU A 6 12.56 -7.72 5.79
N ASN A 7 13.22 -6.58 5.62
CA ASN A 7 13.66 -5.75 6.74
C ASN A 7 12.55 -4.81 7.27
N ALA A 8 11.64 -4.39 6.39
CA ALA A 8 10.51 -3.52 6.71
C ALA A 8 9.34 -3.83 5.78
N LEU A 9 8.12 -3.58 6.25
CA LEU A 9 6.88 -3.83 5.50
C LEU A 9 5.92 -2.66 5.67
N GLY A 10 5.68 -1.94 4.57
CA GLY A 10 4.59 -0.97 4.45
C GLY A 10 3.41 -1.64 3.76
N LEU A 11 2.21 -1.46 4.31
CA LEU A 11 1.02 -2.15 3.82
C LEU A 11 -0.23 -1.28 3.94
N ILE A 12 -1.03 -1.26 2.89
CA ILE A 12 -2.35 -0.65 2.86
C ILE A 12 -3.26 -1.50 1.98
N CYS A 13 -4.41 -1.90 2.50
CA CYS A 13 -5.41 -2.68 1.78
C CYS A 13 -6.79 -2.50 2.41
N ALA A 14 -7.79 -3.25 1.94
CA ALA A 14 -9.15 -3.15 2.46
C ALA A 14 -9.29 -3.54 3.95
N LEU A 15 -8.28 -4.20 4.53
CA LEU A 15 -8.22 -4.50 5.97
C LEU A 15 -7.66 -3.33 6.80
N GLY A 16 -7.15 -2.28 6.19
CA GLY A 16 -6.64 -1.10 6.88
C GLY A 16 -5.33 -0.56 6.34
N ARG A 17 -4.68 0.27 7.16
CA ARG A 17 -3.43 0.96 6.87
C ARG A 17 -2.42 0.65 7.96
N GLY A 18 -1.25 0.16 7.59
CA GLY A 18 -0.21 -0.27 8.51
C GLY A 18 -0.36 -1.73 8.93
N THR A 19 0.78 -2.35 9.24
CA THR A 19 0.87 -3.78 9.60
C THR A 19 0.07 -4.13 10.85
N GLN A 20 0.04 -3.24 11.86
CA GLN A 20 -0.69 -3.48 13.10
C GLN A 20 -2.21 -3.57 12.85
N ALA A 21 -2.82 -2.52 12.29
CA ALA A 21 -4.26 -2.49 12.03
C ALA A 21 -4.70 -3.63 11.09
N ILE A 22 -3.86 -3.93 10.09
CA ILE A 22 -4.15 -5.05 9.17
C ILE A 22 -4.04 -6.39 9.89
N ALA A 23 -3.03 -6.61 10.74
CA ALA A 23 -2.91 -7.85 11.51
C ALA A 23 -4.09 -8.03 12.47
N GLU A 24 -4.46 -6.98 13.20
CA GLU A 24 -5.64 -6.99 14.09
C GLU A 24 -6.91 -7.39 13.33
N ASN A 25 -7.17 -6.78 12.18
CA ASN A 25 -8.35 -7.10 11.37
C ASN A 25 -8.25 -8.46 10.66
N LEU A 26 -7.05 -8.92 10.31
CA LEU A 26 -6.84 -10.22 9.66
C LEU A 26 -7.06 -11.38 10.63
N PHE A 27 -6.63 -11.24 11.88
CA PHE A 27 -6.71 -12.29 12.89
C PHE A 27 -7.93 -12.18 13.81
N ALA A 28 -8.78 -11.16 13.62
CA ALA A 28 -10.05 -11.07 14.32
C ALA A 28 -10.96 -12.27 13.97
N ALA A 29 -11.53 -12.90 14.99
CA ALA A 29 -12.34 -14.12 14.85
C ALA A 29 -13.86 -13.83 14.79
N ASP A 30 -14.26 -12.57 14.61
CA ASP A 30 -15.65 -12.13 14.74
C ASP A 30 -16.42 -12.18 13.42
N ALA A 31 -15.94 -11.50 12.39
CA ALA A 31 -16.58 -11.42 11.09
C ALA A 31 -15.56 -11.28 9.96
N PRO A 32 -15.87 -11.74 8.73
CA PRO A 32 -15.04 -11.47 7.56
C PRO A 32 -14.89 -9.96 7.35
N ARG A 33 -13.64 -9.49 7.26
CA ARG A 33 -13.28 -8.08 7.00
C ARG A 33 -12.59 -7.95 5.65
N GLY A 34 -12.47 -6.72 5.16
CA GLY A 34 -11.71 -6.42 3.93
C GLY A 34 -12.47 -6.60 2.62
N ALA A 35 -13.77 -6.87 2.68
CA ALA A 35 -14.65 -6.76 1.53
C ALA A 35 -16.04 -6.26 1.97
N ARG A 36 -16.68 -5.46 1.13
CA ARG A 36 -18.03 -4.95 1.37
C ARG A 36 -18.82 -4.89 0.07
N VAL A 37 -20.14 -4.87 0.22
CA VAL A 37 -21.01 -4.60 -0.93
C VAL A 37 -20.84 -3.14 -1.35
N SER A 38 -20.55 -2.93 -2.63
CA SER A 38 -20.31 -1.61 -3.22
C SER A 38 -20.88 -1.53 -4.63
N GLN A 39 -21.32 -0.33 -4.98
CA GLN A 39 -21.71 0.07 -6.34
C GLN A 39 -20.83 1.21 -6.87
N ALA A 40 -19.79 1.60 -6.13
CA ALA A 40 -18.98 2.79 -6.43
C ALA A 40 -18.32 2.72 -7.81
N CYS A 41 -17.86 1.53 -8.20
CA CYS A 41 -17.23 1.28 -9.50
C CYS A 41 -18.19 0.71 -10.55
N THR A 42 -19.39 0.29 -10.14
CA THR A 42 -20.38 -0.36 -11.01
C THR A 42 -21.79 0.14 -10.66
N PRO A 43 -22.17 1.32 -11.19
CA PRO A 43 -23.53 1.85 -11.01
C PRO A 43 -24.59 0.80 -11.36
N ASP A 44 -25.66 0.76 -10.58
CA ASP A 44 -26.78 -0.18 -10.72
C ASP A 44 -26.44 -1.67 -10.55
N ARG A 45 -25.20 -2.01 -10.21
CA ARG A 45 -24.76 -3.40 -9.96
C ARG A 45 -23.93 -3.52 -8.69
N ALA A 46 -24.51 -4.11 -7.66
CA ALA A 46 -23.82 -4.37 -6.39
C ALA A 46 -22.78 -5.50 -6.56
N LEU A 47 -21.54 -5.24 -6.14
CA LEU A 47 -20.45 -6.20 -6.11
C LEU A 47 -19.82 -6.24 -4.72
N VAL A 48 -19.24 -7.38 -4.34
CA VAL A 48 -18.42 -7.49 -3.14
C VAL A 48 -16.99 -7.10 -3.52
N LEU A 49 -16.52 -5.94 -3.04
CA LEU A 49 -15.23 -5.36 -3.39
C LEU A 49 -14.38 -5.11 -2.15
N GLY A 50 -13.07 -5.31 -2.28
CA GLY A 50 -12.08 -4.82 -1.33
C GLY A 50 -11.72 -3.38 -1.68
N GLU A 51 -12.05 -2.46 -0.78
CA GLU A 51 -11.87 -1.03 -1.01
C GLU A 51 -11.02 -0.42 0.10
N VAL A 52 -10.07 0.43 -0.29
CA VAL A 52 -9.28 1.23 0.64
C VAL A 52 -9.98 2.58 0.81
N ASP A 53 -10.47 2.86 2.02
CA ASP A 53 -11.14 4.13 2.38
C ASP A 53 -10.27 5.11 3.12
N ALA A 54 -9.04 4.71 3.46
CA ALA A 54 -8.09 5.60 4.07
C ALA A 54 -7.87 6.82 3.15
N GLU A 55 -7.76 7.99 3.77
CA GLU A 55 -7.26 9.18 3.08
C GLU A 55 -5.85 8.89 2.57
N LEU A 56 -5.64 9.09 1.27
CA LEU A 56 -4.37 8.83 0.62
C LEU A 56 -3.57 10.12 0.47
N PRO A 57 -2.23 10.04 0.43
CA PRO A 57 -1.37 11.19 0.18
C PRO A 57 -1.80 11.97 -1.06
N ASP A 58 -1.80 13.30 -0.94
CA ASP A 58 -2.04 14.19 -2.08
C ASP A 58 -0.84 14.13 -3.05
N LEU A 59 -1.14 13.98 -4.33
CA LEU A 59 -0.17 13.94 -5.43
C LEU A 59 -0.25 15.19 -6.31
N SER A 60 -0.95 16.25 -5.88
CA SER A 60 -1.14 17.48 -6.66
C SER A 60 0.17 18.15 -7.08
N ASP A 61 1.25 17.98 -6.31
CA ASP A 61 2.59 18.49 -6.62
C ASP A 61 3.37 17.64 -7.63
N PHE A 62 2.93 16.41 -7.92
CA PHE A 62 3.62 15.52 -8.85
C PHE A 62 3.28 15.86 -10.30
N ALA A 63 4.11 15.45 -11.28
CA ALA A 63 3.71 15.56 -12.68
C ALA A 63 2.45 14.72 -12.96
N VAL A 64 1.57 15.19 -13.85
CA VAL A 64 0.27 14.57 -14.16
C VAL A 64 0.34 13.04 -14.39
N PRO A 65 1.33 12.48 -15.12
CA PRO A 65 1.42 11.03 -15.31
C PRO A 65 1.56 10.21 -14.03
N TRP A 66 1.99 10.83 -12.93
CA TRP A 66 2.20 10.16 -11.65
C TRP A 66 1.02 10.30 -10.68
N ARG A 67 -0.01 11.08 -11.02
CA ARG A 67 -1.16 11.38 -10.15
C ARG A 67 -2.24 10.30 -10.22
N SER A 68 -1.88 9.07 -9.89
CA SER A 68 -2.82 7.93 -9.87
C SER A 68 -3.14 7.48 -8.45
N ARG A 69 -4.33 6.88 -8.26
CA ARG A 69 -4.68 6.25 -6.97
C ARG A 69 -3.70 5.11 -6.61
N ASN A 70 -3.19 4.38 -7.61
CA ASN A 70 -2.15 3.37 -7.41
C ASN A 70 -0.87 3.98 -6.81
N ASN A 71 -0.40 5.10 -7.35
CA ASN A 71 0.80 5.77 -6.83
C ASN A 71 0.55 6.38 -5.45
N ALA A 72 -0.68 6.84 -5.16
CA ALA A 72 -1.02 7.33 -3.83
C ALA A 72 -1.00 6.19 -2.78
N LEU A 73 -1.47 4.99 -3.15
CA LEU A 73 -1.34 3.78 -2.31
C LEU A 73 0.13 3.39 -2.11
N LEU A 74 0.95 3.43 -3.17
CA LEU A 74 2.38 3.14 -3.07
C LEU A 74 3.11 4.18 -2.21
N LEU A 75 2.77 5.47 -2.34
CA LEU A 75 3.35 6.54 -1.54
C LEU A 75 2.98 6.40 -0.06
N ASP A 76 1.74 5.99 0.23
CA ASP A 76 1.32 5.69 1.60
C ASP A 76 2.14 4.55 2.20
N ALA A 77 2.23 3.42 1.48
CA ALA A 77 2.99 2.25 1.92
C ALA A 77 4.49 2.57 2.07
N LEU A 78 5.07 3.34 1.15
CA LEU A 78 6.45 3.81 1.24
C LEU A 78 6.66 4.70 2.47
N GLY A 79 5.70 5.57 2.79
CA GLY A 79 5.75 6.43 3.97
C GLY A 79 5.87 5.65 5.28
N GLN A 80 5.26 4.46 5.36
CA GLN A 80 5.31 3.59 6.54
C GLN A 80 6.71 2.98 6.79
N ILE A 81 7.57 2.92 5.76
CA ILE A 81 8.93 2.36 5.84
C ILE A 81 10.01 3.36 5.40
N ARG A 82 9.66 4.65 5.40
CA ARG A 82 10.53 5.71 4.89
C ARG A 82 11.88 5.76 5.64
N PRO A 83 11.92 5.67 6.98
CA PRO A 83 13.19 5.67 7.71
C PRO A 83 14.14 4.53 7.30
N GLU A 84 13.61 3.32 7.08
CA GLU A 84 14.40 2.15 6.71
C GLU A 84 14.93 2.24 5.27
N VAL A 85 14.12 2.80 4.36
CA VAL A 85 14.54 3.08 2.97
C VAL A 85 15.64 4.14 2.96
N ASP A 86 15.46 5.24 3.70
CA ASP A 86 16.46 6.31 3.79
C ASP A 86 17.77 5.80 4.39
N ALA A 87 17.71 5.01 5.46
CA ALA A 87 18.89 4.38 6.07
C ALA A 87 19.61 3.42 5.11
N ALA A 88 18.87 2.67 4.27
CA ALA A 88 19.47 1.80 3.27
C ALA A 88 20.16 2.60 2.16
N ILE A 89 19.54 3.68 1.69
CA ILE A 89 20.13 4.59 0.69
C ILE A 89 21.39 5.26 1.24
N GLU A 90 21.36 5.75 2.48
CA GLU A 90 22.51 6.37 3.13
C GLU A 90 23.68 5.37 3.28
N ARG A 91 23.38 4.14 3.71
CA ARG A 91 24.41 3.11 3.94
C ARG A 91 25.03 2.56 2.66
N PHE A 92 24.23 2.31 1.63
CA PHE A 92 24.69 1.57 0.44
C PHE A 92 24.82 2.44 -0.81
N GLY A 93 24.31 3.67 -0.79
CA GLY A 93 24.20 4.56 -1.93
C GLY A 93 22.99 4.24 -2.83
N ALA A 94 22.36 5.26 -3.40
CA ALA A 94 21.16 5.12 -4.22
C ALA A 94 21.34 4.17 -5.42
N ALA A 95 22.53 4.14 -6.04
CA ALA A 95 22.84 3.24 -7.16
C ALA A 95 22.85 1.74 -6.77
N ARG A 96 22.76 1.42 -5.48
CA ARG A 96 22.71 0.06 -4.93
C ARG A 96 21.34 -0.31 -4.37
N VAL A 97 20.35 0.57 -4.49
CA VAL A 97 18.96 0.32 -4.08
C VAL A 97 18.10 0.23 -5.34
N ALA A 98 17.44 -0.91 -5.54
CA ALA A 98 16.55 -1.12 -6.67
C ALA A 98 15.09 -0.97 -6.24
N VAL A 99 14.27 -0.36 -7.11
CA VAL A 99 12.82 -0.30 -6.96
C VAL A 99 12.22 -1.29 -7.97
N ILE A 100 11.58 -2.33 -7.45
CA ILE A 100 10.91 -3.35 -8.27
C ILE A 100 9.41 -3.24 -8.02
N LEU A 101 8.64 -2.90 -9.05
CA LEU A 101 7.19 -2.69 -8.98
C LEU A 101 6.45 -3.71 -9.84
N GLY A 102 5.26 -4.10 -9.39
CA GLY A 102 4.31 -4.90 -10.15
C GLY A 102 2.93 -4.28 -10.09
N THR A 103 2.27 -4.13 -11.24
CA THR A 103 0.89 -3.65 -11.36
C THR A 103 0.25 -4.26 -12.60
N SER A 104 -1.07 -4.42 -12.57
CA SER A 104 -1.87 -4.99 -13.68
C SER A 104 -3.03 -4.10 -14.09
N THR A 105 -3.11 -2.88 -13.54
CA THR A 105 -4.15 -1.89 -13.80
C THR A 105 -3.63 -0.66 -14.51
#